data_AF-A0A351HTA3-F1
#
_entry.id   AF-A0A351HTA3-F1
#
_cell.length_a   1.000
_cell.length_b   1.000
_cell.length_c   1.000
_cell.angle_alpha   90.00
_cell.angle_beta   90.00
_cell.angle_gamma   90.00
#
_symmetry.space_group_name_H-M   'P 1'
#
loop_
_entity.id
_entity.type
_entity.pdbx_description
1 polymer ?
#
loop_
_entity_poly.entity_id
_entity_poly.type
_entity_poly.pdbx_seq_one_letter_code
_entity_poly.pdbx_strand_id
1 'polypeptide(L)' 'MKKIMIVRPNDFVDISMEIPGIMTDVKYYTGDNFVGERIDGYEAPIILLTEKAVVALGRVQKQLL' A
#
# COMPACT_ATOMS: atom_id res chain seq x y z
N MET A 1 -5.12 28.81 -0.89
CA MET A 1 -4.40 27.69 -0.24
C MET A 1 -5.17 26.41 -0.49
N LYS A 2 -4.62 25.43 -1.22
CA LYS A 2 -5.29 24.12 -1.40
C LYS A 2 -5.20 23.39 -0.06
N LYS A 3 -6.34 23.15 0.58
CA LYS A 3 -6.45 22.29 1.76
C LYS A 3 -6.05 20.89 1.31
N ILE A 4 -4.81 20.48 1.57
CA ILE A 4 -4.40 19.08 1.34
C ILE A 4 -5.31 18.25 2.24
N MET A 5 -6.15 17.43 1.61
CA MET A 5 -7.09 16.58 2.32
C MET A 5 -6.26 15.44 2.90
N ILE A 6 -5.90 15.52 4.18
CA ILE A 6 -5.15 14.49 4.93
C ILE A 6 -6.06 13.28 5.27
N VAL A 7 -7.11 13.07 4.46
CA VAL A 7 -8.10 12.03 4.68
C VAL A 7 -7.90 11.00 3.61
N ARG A 8 -7.56 9.78 4.03
CA ARG A 8 -7.53 8.61 3.14
C ARG A 8 -8.90 8.51 2.46
N PRO A 9 -8.98 8.48 1.11
CA PRO A 9 -10.24 8.25 0.43
C PRO A 9 -10.88 6.93 0.89
N ASN A 10 -12.20 6.90 0.98
CA ASN A 10 -12.92 5.77 1.58
C ASN A 10 -12.72 4.45 0.81
N ASP A 11 -12.41 4.51 -0.49
CA ASP A 11 -12.20 3.35 -1.34
C ASP A 11 -10.77 2.79 -1.29
N PHE A 12 -9.88 3.36 -0.46
CA PHE A 12 -8.55 2.83 -0.21
C PHE A 12 -8.51 1.98 1.04
N VAL A 13 -8.02 0.76 0.88
CA VAL A 13 -7.88 -0.25 1.93
C VAL A 13 -6.44 -0.72 2.05
N ASP A 14 -6.08 -1.23 3.23
CA ASP A 14 -4.76 -1.83 3.48
C ASP A 14 -4.75 -3.28 2.98
N ILE A 15 -3.84 -3.61 2.08
CA ILE A 15 -3.80 -4.95 1.47
C ILE A 15 -3.47 -6.06 2.47
N SER A 16 -2.75 -5.76 3.55
CA SER A 16 -2.35 -6.75 4.56
C SER A 16 -3.54 -7.26 5.37
N MET A 17 -4.58 -6.43 5.50
CA MET A 17 -5.83 -6.76 6.17
C MET A 17 -6.77 -7.56 5.25
N GLU A 18 -6.70 -7.31 3.94
CA GLU A 18 -7.64 -7.85 2.96
C GLU A 18 -7.14 -9.12 2.24
N ILE A 19 -5.82 -9.32 2.14
CA ILE A 19 -5.20 -10.45 1.44
C ILE A 19 -4.33 -11.23 2.44
N PRO A 20 -4.89 -12.23 3.16
CA PRO A 20 -4.13 -13.02 4.12
C PRO A 20 -2.90 -13.68 3.50
N GLY A 21 -1.76 -13.56 4.18
CA GLY A 21 -0.50 -14.17 3.75
C GLY A 21 0.22 -13.42 2.62
N ILE A 22 -0.25 -12.23 2.22
CA ILE A 22 0.49 -11.39 1.27
C ILE A 22 1.81 -10.94 1.88
N MET A 23 2.90 -11.13 1.14
CA MET A 23 4.22 -10.65 1.51
C MET A 23 4.47 -9.29 0.87
N THR A 24 4.93 -8.31 1.65
CA THR A 24 5.10 -6.93 1.20
C THR A 24 6.51 -6.43 1.46
N ASP A 25 7.02 -5.60 0.55
CA ASP A 25 8.28 -4.87 0.70
C ASP A 25 8.05 -3.40 0.33
N VAL A 26 7.87 -2.56 1.35
CA VAL A 26 7.47 -1.15 1.19
C VAL A 26 8.70 -0.27 0.99
N LYS A 27 9.26 -0.30 -0.23
CA LYS A 27 10.54 0.33 -0.60
C LYS A 27 10.67 1.80 -0.17
N TYR A 28 9.60 2.58 -0.27
CA TYR A 28 9.63 4.02 0.06
C TYR A 28 9.49 4.32 1.56
N TYR A 29 9.17 3.33 2.40
CA TYR A 29 9.18 3.48 3.85
C TYR A 29 10.59 3.34 4.45
N THR A 30 11.49 2.61 3.78
CA THR A 30 12.88 2.41 4.21
C THR A 30 13.84 3.20 3.33
N GLY A 31 15.15 3.12 3.58
CA GLY A 31 16.18 3.61 2.67
C GLY A 31 16.53 2.63 1.53
N ASP A 32 15.91 1.46 1.48
CA ASP A 32 16.11 0.50 0.38
C ASP A 32 15.27 0.92 -0.83
N ASN A 33 15.65 2.03 -1.45
CA ASN A 33 15.08 2.55 -2.68
C ASN A 33 16.12 3.41 -3.39
N PHE A 34 15.80 3.92 -4.59
CA PHE A 34 16.74 4.69 -5.41
C PHE A 34 17.22 6.01 -4.79
N VAL A 35 16.49 6.55 -3.81
CA VAL A 35 16.86 7.80 -3.11
C VAL A 35 17.81 7.50 -1.95
N GLY A 36 17.82 6.27 -1.42
CA GLY A 36 18.68 5.87 -0.29
C GLY A 36 18.14 6.28 1.09
N GLU A 37 16.96 6.89 1.15
CA GLU A 37 16.28 7.29 2.38
C GLU A 37 14.76 7.11 2.26
N ARG A 38 14.06 7.21 3.39
CA ARG A 38 12.59 7.15 3.43
C ARG A 38 12.00 8.36 2.70
N ILE A 39 11.02 8.12 1.84
CA ILE A 39 10.35 9.17 1.09
C ILE A 39 9.33 9.90 1.99
N ASP A 40 9.28 11.23 1.87
CA ASP A 40 8.29 12.05 2.55
C ASP A 40 6.85 11.58 2.27
N GLY A 41 6.04 11.47 3.33
CA GLY A 41 4.66 10.97 3.25
C GLY A 41 4.50 9.45 3.41
N TYR A 42 5.58 8.67 3.36
CA TYR A 42 5.58 7.25 3.72
C TYR A 42 5.82 7.08 5.23
N GLU A 43 4.81 7.41 6.04
CA GLU A 43 4.91 7.43 7.50
C GLU A 43 4.86 6.04 8.16
N ALA A 44 4.35 5.03 7.45
CA ALA A 44 4.22 3.65 7.90
C ALA A 44 4.46 2.66 6.75
N PRO A 45 4.85 1.40 7.03
CA PRO A 45 5.02 0.36 6.01
C PRO A 45 3.68 -0.23 5.56
N ILE A 46 2.76 0.65 5.12
CA ILE A 46 1.40 0.28 4.71
C ILE A 46 1.26 0.46 3.20
N ILE A 47 0.68 -0.53 2.53
CA ILE A 47 0.32 -0.43 1.10
C ILE A 47 -1.20 -0.25 1.00
N LEU A 48 -1.60 0.95 0.58
CA LEU A 48 -2.99 1.28 0.33
C LEU A 48 -3.29 1.10 -1.17
N LEU A 49 -4.34 0.34 -1.47
CA LEU A 49 -4.87 0.19 -2.83
C LEU A 49 -6.37 0.46 -2.83
N THR A 50 -6.91 0.77 -4.01
CA THR A 50 -8.37 0.79 -4.18
C THR A 50 -8.95 -0.60 -3.90
N GLU A 51 -10.16 -0.68 -3.36
CA GLU A 51 -10.87 -1.96 -3.13
C GLU A 51 -10.89 -2.84 -4.39
N LYS A 52 -11.12 -2.24 -5.56
CA LYS A 52 -11.12 -2.96 -6.86
C LYS A 52 -9.77 -3.60 -7.16
N ALA A 53 -8.67 -2.89 -6.90
CA ALA A 53 -7.33 -3.41 -7.10
C ALA A 53 -7.00 -4.53 -6.09
N VAL A 54 -7.43 -4.40 -4.84
CA VAL A 54 -7.27 -5.45 -3.82
C VAL A 54 -8.01 -6.72 -4.21
N VAL A 55 -9.25 -6.62 -4.69
CA VAL A 55 -10.02 -7.79 -5.17
C VAL A 55 -9.31 -8.47 -6.34
N ALA A 56 -8.77 -7.70 -7.29
CA ALA A 56 -8.04 -8.26 -8.43
C ALA A 56 -6.74 -8.95 -7.99
N LEU A 57 -5.94 -8.30 -7.12
CA LEU A 57 -4.70 -8.85 -6.59
C LEU A 57 -4.94 -10.12 -5.77
N GLY A 58 -5.99 -10.12 -4.93
CA GLY A 58 -6.37 -11.28 -4.11
C GLY A 58 -6.78 -12.49 -4.95
N ARG A 59 -7.31 -12.30 -6.16
CA ARG A 59 -7.57 -13.43 -7.10
C ARG A 59 -6.28 -14.06 -7.59
N VAL A 60 -5.28 -13.24 -7.94
CA VAL A 60 -3.97 -13.72 -8.39
C VAL A 60 -3.24 -14.41 -7.24
N GLN A 61 -3.25 -13.84 -6.04
CA GLN A 61 -2.66 -14.47 -4.85
C GLN A 61 -3.23 -15.88 -4.64
N LYS A 62 -4.55 -16.06 -4.73
CA LYS A 62 -5.21 -17.37 -4.60
C LYS A 62 -4.87 -18.36 -5.72
N GLN A 63 -4.48 -17.87 -6.90
CA GLN A 63 -4.08 -18.73 -8.03
C GLN A 63 -2.62 -19.20 -7.92
N LEU A 64 -1.79 -18.46 -7.19
CA LEU A 64 -0.35 -18.73 -7.05
C LEU A 64 0.02 -19.41 -5.72
N LEU A 65 -0.95 -19.56 -4.81
CA LEU A 65 -0.87 -20.37 -3.59
C LEU A 65 -1.33 -21.80 -3.87
#